data_AF-A0A0R3TGW2-F1
#
_entry.id   AF-A0A0R3TGW2-F1
#
_cell.length_a   1.000
_cell.length_b   1.000
_cell.length_c   1.000
_cell.angle_alpha   90.00
_cell.angle_beta   90.00
_cell.angle_gamma   90.00
#
_symmetry.space_group_name_H-M   'P 1'
#
loop_
_entity.id
_entity.type
_entity.pdbx_description
1 polymer ?
#
loop_
_entity_poly.entity_id
_entity_poly.type
_entity_poly.pdbx_seq_one_letter_code
_entity_poly.pdbx_strand_id
1 'polypeptide(L)'
;LQEEWNKKGQFSDFTAETLLHWISQIPQNKPPDRPWVIAGAMPTMATLRSTLLVPSNLGKRTPKFAVTNHPHYENVVIRWRTELVYSIFSRKPPEAVWRIYRDILKADFVVIEREGCLSSGALPGCSMAEIWDRLDPSLSHIQGNLCALAFSKDSFPLSISSYFAPVFVSADQTLVVWRILPG
;
A
#
# COMPACT_ATOMS: atom_id res chain seq x y z
N LEU A 1 -16.21 -16.92 23.87
CA LEU A 1 -15.10 -16.29 24.64
C LEU A 1 -14.10 -17.33 25.16
N GLN A 2 -14.50 -18.34 25.92
CA GLN A 2 -13.60 -19.42 26.36
C GLN A 2 -12.98 -20.24 25.19
N GLU A 3 -13.70 -20.45 24.09
CA GLU A 3 -13.16 -21.09 22.89
C GLU A 3 -12.05 -20.28 22.20
N GLU A 4 -12.20 -18.95 22.11
CA GLU A 4 -11.16 -18.07 21.55
C GLU A 4 -9.92 -18.02 22.44
N TRP A 5 -10.08 -18.12 23.77
CA TRP A 5 -8.97 -18.14 24.73
C TRP A 5 -8.22 -19.48 24.77
N ASN A 6 -8.86 -20.55 24.29
CA ASN A 6 -8.26 -21.88 24.17
C ASN A 6 -7.49 -22.07 22.85
N LYS A 7 -7.54 -21.12 21.91
CA LYS A 7 -6.69 -21.11 20.71
C LYS A 7 -5.25 -20.79 21.11
N LYS A 8 -4.52 -21.81 21.55
CA LYS A 8 -3.05 -21.77 21.67
C LYS A 8 -2.44 -22.10 20.31
N GLY A 9 -2.31 -21.07 19.48
CA GLY A 9 -1.52 -21.07 18.25
C GLY A 9 -0.75 -19.77 18.17
N GLN A 10 0.47 -19.81 17.64
CA GLN A 10 1.12 -18.56 17.22
C GLN A 10 0.33 -18.06 16.00
N PHE A 11 0.00 -16.76 15.98
CA PHE A 11 -0.53 -16.14 14.78
C PHE A 11 0.44 -16.40 13.64
N SER A 12 -0.03 -17.06 12.58
CA SER A 12 0.76 -17.36 11.39
C SER A 12 0.10 -16.68 10.21
N ASP A 13 0.83 -15.73 9.63
CA ASP A 13 0.46 -15.04 8.41
C ASP A 13 1.71 -14.96 7.55
N PHE A 14 1.89 -15.99 6.72
CA PHE A 14 3.07 -16.16 5.89
C PHE A 14 3.32 -14.95 4.97
N THR A 15 2.26 -14.32 4.47
CA THR A 15 2.36 -13.16 3.57
C THR A 15 2.81 -11.93 4.34
N ALA A 16 2.27 -11.67 5.53
CA ALA A 16 2.75 -10.59 6.38
C ALA A 16 4.20 -10.84 6.86
N GLU A 17 4.54 -12.07 7.26
CA GLU A 17 5.87 -12.44 7.74
C GLU A 17 6.94 -12.23 6.66
N THR A 18 6.68 -12.69 5.42
CA THR A 18 7.62 -12.50 4.30
C THR A 18 7.76 -11.04 3.88
N LEU A 19 6.66 -10.26 3.92
CA LEU A 19 6.70 -8.81 3.72
C LEU A 19 7.56 -8.13 4.78
N LEU A 20 7.35 -8.44 6.07
CA LEU A 20 8.12 -7.87 7.18
C LEU A 20 9.60 -8.19 7.06
N HIS A 21 9.92 -9.44 6.74
CA HIS A 21 11.29 -9.87 6.49
C HIS A 21 11.92 -9.06 5.34
N TRP A 22 11.23 -8.92 4.20
CA TRP A 22 11.71 -8.12 3.06
C TRP A 22 11.95 -6.65 3.44
N ILE A 23 10.99 -5.98 4.10
CA ILE A 23 11.14 -4.57 4.50
C ILE A 23 12.32 -4.41 5.47
N SER A 24 12.55 -5.36 6.37
CA SER A 24 13.66 -5.30 7.34
C SER A 24 15.02 -5.19 6.65
N GLN A 25 15.16 -5.82 5.48
CA GLN A 25 16.38 -5.86 4.67
C GLN A 25 16.64 -4.58 3.87
N ILE A 26 15.64 -3.70 3.69
CA ILE A 26 15.82 -2.43 2.98
C ILE A 26 16.90 -1.61 3.69
N PRO A 27 17.94 -1.11 2.99
CA PRO A 27 18.99 -0.30 3.62
C PRO A 27 18.45 1.05 4.11
N GLN A 28 19.25 1.78 4.89
CA GLN A 28 18.87 3.15 5.26
C GLN A 28 18.73 4.03 4.02
N ASN A 29 17.78 4.95 4.05
CA ASN A 29 17.59 5.91 2.97
C ASN A 29 18.83 6.79 2.80
N LYS A 30 19.07 7.26 1.58
CA LYS A 30 20.14 8.21 1.27
C LYS A 30 19.51 9.43 0.61
N PRO A 31 19.54 10.62 1.24
CA PRO A 31 20.21 10.97 2.50
C PRO A 31 19.56 10.37 3.77
N PRO A 32 20.33 10.18 4.87
CA PRO A 32 19.90 9.45 6.07
C PRO A 32 18.94 10.23 6.98
N ASP A 33 18.61 11.46 6.62
CA ASP A 33 17.73 12.40 7.34
C ASP A 33 16.25 12.22 7.00
N ARG A 34 15.91 11.40 6.00
CA ARG A 34 14.52 11.07 5.65
C ARG A 34 14.22 9.58 5.80
N PRO A 35 13.16 9.16 6.50
CA PRO A 35 12.72 7.77 6.49
C PRO A 35 12.29 7.33 5.09
N TRP A 36 12.32 6.03 4.83
CA TRP A 36 11.53 5.43 3.76
C TRP A 36 10.05 5.50 4.12
N VAL A 37 9.22 6.04 3.24
CA VAL A 37 7.78 6.20 3.48
C VAL A 37 7.00 5.12 2.74
N ILE A 38 6.23 4.33 3.49
CA ILE A 38 5.43 3.22 2.96
C ILE A 38 3.95 3.61 3.01
N ALA A 39 3.27 3.46 1.88
CA ALA A 39 1.82 3.63 1.75
C ALA A 39 1.13 2.28 1.57
N GLY A 40 -0.15 2.21 1.94
CA GLY A 40 -0.97 1.01 1.76
C GLY A 40 -2.22 1.04 2.62
N ALA A 41 -2.92 -0.09 2.64
CA ALA A 41 -4.12 -0.25 3.45
C ALA A 41 -3.80 -0.13 4.95
N MET A 42 -4.76 0.40 5.72
CA MET A 42 -4.55 0.65 7.15
C MET A 42 -4.19 -0.60 7.97
N PRO A 43 -4.84 -1.76 7.78
CA PRO A 43 -4.46 -2.97 8.51
C PRO A 43 -2.99 -3.34 8.30
N THR A 44 -2.52 -3.32 7.05
CA THR A 44 -1.12 -3.57 6.68
C THR A 44 -0.19 -2.56 7.33
N MET A 45 -0.49 -1.27 7.22
CA MET A 45 0.35 -0.20 7.79
C MET A 45 0.42 -0.29 9.32
N ALA A 46 -0.66 -0.69 9.99
CA ALA A 46 -0.68 -0.92 11.43
C ALA A 46 0.21 -2.11 11.82
N THR A 47 0.15 -3.22 11.07
CA THR A 47 1.04 -4.37 11.25
C THR A 47 2.50 -3.98 11.07
N LEU A 48 2.85 -3.29 9.98
CA LEU A 48 4.22 -2.81 9.73
C LEU A 48 4.72 -1.90 10.86
N ARG A 49 3.88 -0.96 11.30
CA ARG A 49 4.22 0.00 12.35
C ARG A 49 4.56 -0.70 13.66
N SER A 50 3.71 -1.63 14.10
CA SER A 50 3.83 -2.31 15.39
C SER A 50 5.00 -3.30 15.42
N THR A 51 5.22 -4.04 14.34
CA THR A 51 6.17 -5.17 14.31
C THR A 51 7.57 -4.76 13.86
N LEU A 52 7.71 -3.75 13.00
CA LEU A 52 8.98 -3.40 12.39
C LEU A 52 9.37 -1.94 12.61
N LEU A 53 8.45 -0.99 12.41
CA LEU A 53 8.85 0.42 12.39
C LEU A 53 9.15 0.96 13.78
N VAL A 54 8.31 0.68 14.78
CA VAL A 54 8.57 1.10 16.16
C VAL A 54 9.91 0.51 16.66
N PRO A 55 10.18 -0.81 16.54
CA PRO A 55 11.47 -1.38 16.94
C PRO A 55 12.66 -0.78 16.16
N SER A 56 12.53 -0.62 14.84
CA SER A 56 13.65 -0.13 14.01
C SER A 56 13.93 1.36 14.18
N ASN A 57 13.04 2.12 14.82
CA ASN A 57 13.18 3.55 15.09
C ASN A 57 13.67 3.86 16.52
N LEU A 58 13.62 2.88 17.44
CA LEU A 58 14.01 3.09 18.84
C LEU A 58 15.50 3.49 18.95
N GLY A 59 15.78 4.55 19.71
CA GLY A 59 17.14 5.06 19.92
C GLY A 59 17.77 5.77 18.71
N LYS A 60 17.03 5.97 17.61
CA LYS A 60 17.52 6.68 16.43
C LYS A 60 17.04 8.13 16.40
N ARG A 61 17.95 9.03 16.04
CA ARG A 61 17.63 10.45 15.81
C ARG A 61 16.71 10.65 14.60
N THR A 62 16.90 9.82 13.56
CA THR A 62 16.04 9.80 12.38
C THR A 62 15.44 8.41 12.21
N PRO A 63 14.11 8.29 12.12
CA PRO A 63 13.44 7.04 11.79
C PRO A 63 13.96 6.42 10.49
N LYS A 64 14.08 5.09 10.45
CA LYS A 64 14.40 4.37 9.21
C LYS A 64 13.18 4.32 8.28
N PHE A 65 11.99 4.18 8.87
CA PHE A 65 10.74 4.01 8.15
C PHE A 65 9.61 4.87 8.74
N ALA A 66 8.67 5.24 7.89
CA ALA A 66 7.40 5.87 8.24
C ALA A 66 6.26 5.29 7.39
N VAL A 67 5.02 5.38 7.87
CA VAL A 67 3.81 5.00 7.11
C VAL A 67 2.92 6.20 6.87
N THR A 68 2.25 6.26 5.72
CA THR A 68 1.39 7.41 5.35
C THR A 68 0.02 7.39 6.05
N ASN A 69 -0.45 6.21 6.44
CA ASN A 69 -1.81 5.99 6.94
C ASN A 69 -1.78 5.38 8.35
N HIS A 70 -2.55 5.95 9.27
CA HIS A 70 -2.75 5.47 10.66
C HIS A 70 -4.22 5.73 11.06
N PRO A 71 -4.88 4.84 11.83
CA PRO A 71 -6.34 4.85 12.05
C PRO A 71 -6.88 5.98 12.95
N HIS A 72 -6.64 7.25 12.58
CA HIS A 72 -7.25 8.42 13.23
C HIS A 72 -8.14 9.18 12.25
N TYR A 73 -9.33 8.63 11.99
CA TYR A 73 -10.29 9.16 11.01
C TYR A 73 -11.01 10.45 11.44
N GLU A 74 -10.88 10.83 12.71
CA GLU A 74 -11.57 11.98 13.31
C GLU A 74 -11.06 13.33 12.77
N ASN A 75 -9.86 13.33 12.17
CA ASN A 75 -9.26 14.52 11.60
C ASN A 75 -9.45 14.58 10.08
N VAL A 76 -10.03 15.67 9.58
CA VAL A 76 -10.33 15.91 8.16
C VAL A 76 -9.08 15.79 7.27
N VAL A 77 -7.93 16.30 7.73
CA VAL A 77 -6.67 16.24 6.98
C VAL A 77 -6.15 14.81 6.91
N ILE A 78 -6.26 14.04 8.00
CA ILE A 78 -5.86 12.63 8.02
C ILE A 78 -6.75 11.82 7.08
N ARG A 79 -8.08 12.03 7.13
CA ARG A 79 -9.03 11.38 6.22
C ARG A 79 -8.72 11.67 4.75
N TRP A 80 -8.44 12.92 4.40
CA TRP A 80 -8.06 13.29 3.04
C TRP A 80 -6.76 12.59 2.58
N ARG A 81 -5.75 12.53 3.46
CA ARG A 81 -4.51 11.79 3.17
C ARG A 81 -4.76 10.29 3.02
N THR A 82 -5.62 9.71 3.85
CA THR A 82 -6.07 8.33 3.72
C THR A 82 -6.71 8.12 2.35
N GLU A 83 -7.65 8.96 1.93
CA GLU A 83 -8.27 8.87 0.60
C GLU A 83 -7.23 8.87 -0.52
N LEU A 84 -6.25 9.77 -0.48
CA LEU A 84 -5.14 9.80 -1.44
C LEU A 84 -4.32 8.50 -1.48
N VAL A 85 -4.11 7.84 -0.34
CA VAL A 85 -3.41 6.55 -0.29
C VAL A 85 -4.16 5.47 -1.06
N TYR A 86 -5.49 5.52 -1.09
CA TYR A 86 -6.32 4.57 -1.83
C TYR A 86 -6.48 4.92 -3.32
N SER A 87 -5.85 6.00 -3.81
CA SER A 87 -5.95 6.41 -5.22
C SER A 87 -5.43 5.39 -6.23
N ILE A 88 -4.58 4.44 -5.82
CA ILE A 88 -4.14 3.30 -6.66
C ILE A 88 -5.30 2.40 -7.12
N PHE A 89 -6.40 2.35 -6.36
CA PHE A 89 -7.59 1.59 -6.70
C PHE A 89 -8.51 2.31 -7.68
N SER A 90 -8.25 3.60 -7.94
CA SER A 90 -9.03 4.40 -8.87
C SER A 90 -8.69 4.09 -10.33
N ARG A 91 -9.47 4.70 -11.24
CA ARG A 91 -9.24 4.66 -12.69
C ARG A 91 -8.38 5.83 -13.19
N LYS A 92 -7.71 6.55 -12.28
CA LYS A 92 -6.82 7.67 -12.64
C LYS A 92 -5.64 7.16 -13.47
N PRO A 93 -5.12 7.97 -14.40
CA PRO A 93 -3.94 7.60 -15.16
C PRO A 93 -2.73 7.39 -14.22
N PRO A 94 -1.78 6.53 -14.60
CA PRO A 94 -0.59 6.21 -13.80
C PRO A 94 0.16 7.43 -13.27
N GLU A 95 0.35 8.44 -14.13
CA GLU A 95 1.02 9.69 -13.78
C GLU A 95 0.30 10.46 -12.65
N ALA A 96 -1.04 10.52 -12.68
CA ALA A 96 -1.80 11.25 -11.67
C ALA A 96 -1.68 10.57 -10.29
N VAL A 97 -1.73 9.24 -10.26
CA VAL A 97 -1.53 8.46 -9.03
C VAL A 97 -0.08 8.59 -8.54
N TRP A 98 0.88 8.57 -9.46
CA TRP A 98 2.29 8.78 -9.14
C TRP A 98 2.54 10.16 -8.52
N ARG A 99 1.98 11.24 -9.07
CA ARG A 99 2.05 12.60 -8.48
C ARG A 99 1.43 12.65 -7.09
N ILE A 100 0.30 12.00 -6.87
CA ILE A 100 -0.31 11.91 -5.53
C ILE A 100 0.67 11.27 -4.53
N TYR A 101 1.25 10.12 -4.89
CA TYR A 101 2.19 9.43 -4.02
C TYR A 101 3.49 10.23 -3.81
N ARG A 102 4.05 10.75 -4.88
CA ARG A 102 5.36 11.42 -4.88
C ARG A 102 5.31 12.81 -4.28
N ASP A 103 4.33 13.63 -4.69
CA ASP A 103 4.31 15.05 -4.38
C ASP A 103 3.53 15.38 -3.11
N ILE A 104 2.45 14.64 -2.83
CA ILE A 104 1.56 14.94 -1.71
C ILE A 104 1.84 14.01 -0.52
N LEU A 105 1.86 12.70 -0.77
CA LEU A 105 2.07 11.72 0.29
C LEU A 105 3.55 11.55 0.67
N LYS A 106 4.46 11.94 -0.24
CA LYS A 106 5.91 11.72 -0.13
C LYS A 106 6.26 10.26 0.10
N ALA A 107 5.48 9.36 -0.48
CA ALA A 107 5.65 7.91 -0.40
C ALA A 107 6.76 7.41 -1.32
N ASP A 108 7.45 6.37 -0.89
CA ASP A 108 8.52 5.69 -1.62
C ASP A 108 8.11 4.28 -2.06
N PHE A 109 7.22 3.66 -1.29
CA PHE A 109 6.65 2.35 -1.58
C PHE A 109 5.13 2.40 -1.41
N VAL A 110 4.42 1.62 -2.21
CA VAL A 110 3.00 1.32 -2.03
C VAL A 110 2.80 -0.19 -1.95
N VAL A 111 2.16 -0.64 -0.88
CA VAL A 111 1.73 -2.01 -0.68
C VAL A 111 0.33 -2.18 -1.26
N ILE A 112 0.18 -3.11 -2.20
CA ILE A 112 -1.03 -3.38 -2.95
C ILE A 112 -1.52 -4.78 -2.61
N GLU A 113 -2.75 -4.87 -2.11
CA GLU A 113 -3.40 -6.13 -1.75
C GLU A 113 -4.36 -6.55 -2.86
N ARG A 114 -4.33 -7.83 -3.24
CA ARG A 114 -5.11 -8.38 -4.35
C ARG A 114 -6.61 -8.22 -4.13
N GLU A 115 -7.08 -8.48 -2.92
CA GLU A 115 -8.51 -8.42 -2.59
C GLU A 115 -9.06 -7.01 -2.78
N GLY A 116 -8.39 -5.99 -2.22
CA GLY A 116 -8.78 -4.59 -2.41
C GLY A 116 -8.70 -4.15 -3.87
N CYS A 117 -7.74 -4.69 -4.63
CA CYS A 117 -7.51 -4.28 -6.01
C CYS A 117 -8.46 -4.91 -7.03
N LEU A 118 -8.54 -6.25 -7.05
CA LEU A 118 -9.34 -6.99 -8.02
C LEU A 118 -10.78 -7.14 -7.55
N SER A 119 -11.04 -7.03 -6.23
CA SER A 119 -12.37 -7.13 -5.64
C SER A 119 -13.14 -8.38 -6.09
N SER A 120 -12.43 -9.51 -6.26
CA SER A 120 -12.95 -10.73 -6.93
C SER A 120 -14.20 -11.36 -6.30
N GLY A 121 -14.58 -10.96 -5.08
CA GLY A 121 -15.79 -11.38 -4.39
C GLY A 121 -16.73 -10.24 -3.98
N ALA A 122 -16.49 -9.01 -4.45
CA ALA A 122 -17.32 -7.87 -4.10
C ALA A 122 -18.68 -7.93 -4.80
N LEU A 123 -19.75 -7.59 -4.08
CA LEU A 123 -21.06 -7.35 -4.68
C LEU A 123 -21.00 -6.13 -5.63
N PRO A 124 -21.89 -6.05 -6.63
CA PRO A 124 -21.98 -4.87 -7.48
C PRO A 124 -22.16 -3.59 -6.64
N GLY A 125 -21.33 -2.58 -6.91
CA GLY A 125 -21.27 -1.32 -6.16
C GLY A 125 -20.38 -1.35 -4.91
N CYS A 126 -19.77 -2.48 -4.56
CA CYS A 126 -18.96 -2.64 -3.35
C CYS A 126 -17.46 -2.82 -3.61
N SER A 127 -17.01 -2.82 -4.87
CA SER A 127 -15.57 -2.86 -5.17
C SER A 127 -14.90 -1.51 -4.88
N MET A 128 -13.60 -1.53 -4.60
CA MET A 128 -12.83 -0.30 -4.38
C MET A 128 -12.87 0.64 -5.60
N ALA A 129 -12.86 0.07 -6.82
CA ALA A 129 -12.96 0.85 -8.04
C ALA A 129 -14.32 1.57 -8.14
N GLU A 130 -15.43 0.90 -7.82
CA GLU A 130 -16.76 1.51 -7.86
C GLU A 130 -16.94 2.60 -6.80
N ILE A 131 -16.32 2.45 -5.62
CA ILE A 131 -16.28 3.53 -4.62
C ILE A 131 -15.58 4.75 -5.21
N TRP A 132 -14.46 4.57 -5.90
CA TRP A 132 -13.77 5.65 -6.61
C TRP A 132 -14.58 6.23 -7.77
N ASP A 133 -15.34 5.41 -8.49
CA ASP A 133 -16.22 5.85 -9.58
C ASP A 133 -17.33 6.79 -9.04
N ARG A 134 -17.72 6.66 -7.76
CA ARG A 134 -18.62 7.62 -7.11
C ARG A 134 -17.93 8.92 -6.71
N LEU A 135 -16.66 8.87 -6.33
CA LEU A 135 -15.86 10.05 -5.96
C LEU A 135 -15.40 10.85 -7.18
N ASP A 136 -15.13 10.17 -8.30
CA ASP A 136 -14.72 10.75 -9.57
C ASP A 136 -15.51 10.15 -10.75
N PRO A 137 -16.80 10.55 -10.92
CA PRO A 137 -17.66 10.00 -11.95
C PRO A 137 -17.14 10.19 -13.37
N SER A 138 -16.26 11.17 -13.58
CA SER A 138 -15.66 11.47 -14.87
C SER A 138 -14.79 10.33 -15.40
N LEU A 139 -14.21 9.51 -14.51
CA LEU A 139 -13.33 8.40 -14.87
C LEU A 139 -14.03 7.04 -14.88
N SER A 140 -15.31 6.97 -14.49
CA SER A 140 -16.06 5.71 -14.36
C SER A 140 -16.17 4.90 -15.66
N HIS A 141 -16.02 5.56 -16.81
CA HIS A 141 -16.05 4.94 -18.13
C HIS A 141 -14.73 4.25 -18.53
N ILE A 142 -13.62 4.53 -17.85
CA ILE A 142 -12.31 3.95 -18.14
C ILE A 142 -12.30 2.48 -17.72
N GLN A 143 -11.80 1.57 -18.56
CA GLN A 143 -11.74 0.16 -18.21
C GLN A 143 -10.50 -0.18 -17.36
N GLY A 144 -10.70 -1.06 -16.37
CA GLY A 144 -9.65 -1.48 -15.44
C GLY A 144 -9.28 -0.41 -14.39
N ASN A 145 -8.44 -0.81 -13.44
CA ASN A 145 -7.81 0.09 -12.46
C ASN A 145 -6.29 -0.11 -12.50
N LEU A 146 -5.54 0.89 -12.02
CA LEU A 146 -4.07 0.87 -12.10
C LEU A 146 -3.47 -0.32 -11.32
N CYS A 147 -3.99 -0.60 -10.13
CA CYS A 147 -3.48 -1.65 -9.28
C CYS A 147 -3.60 -3.05 -9.90
N ALA A 148 -4.53 -3.31 -10.83
CA ALA A 148 -4.73 -4.63 -11.42
C ALA A 148 -3.47 -5.13 -12.16
N LEU A 149 -2.67 -4.19 -12.67
CA LEU A 149 -1.39 -4.48 -13.31
C LEU A 149 -0.38 -5.12 -12.35
N ALA A 150 -0.55 -4.98 -11.02
CA ALA A 150 0.30 -5.62 -10.02
C ALA A 150 0.12 -7.15 -10.01
N PHE A 151 -1.04 -7.64 -10.46
CA PHE A 151 -1.42 -9.04 -10.43
C PHE A 151 -1.62 -9.64 -11.83
N SER A 152 -1.24 -8.91 -12.88
CA SER A 152 -1.24 -9.44 -14.24
C SER A 152 -0.15 -10.50 -14.41
N LYS A 153 -0.42 -11.48 -15.28
CA LYS A 153 0.59 -12.45 -15.73
C LYS A 153 1.50 -11.88 -16.81
N ASP A 154 1.10 -10.78 -17.43
CA ASP A 154 1.86 -10.13 -18.48
C ASP A 154 3.07 -9.37 -17.91
N SER A 155 4.03 -9.06 -18.77
CA SER A 155 5.15 -8.20 -18.41
C SER A 155 4.67 -6.83 -17.92
N PHE A 156 5.33 -6.30 -16.90
CA PHE A 156 5.02 -4.98 -16.34
C PHE A 156 5.05 -3.90 -17.44
N PRO A 157 3.95 -3.16 -17.69
CA PRO A 157 3.85 -2.30 -18.86
C PRO A 157 4.88 -1.16 -18.87
N LEU A 158 5.48 -0.91 -20.04
CA LEU A 158 6.42 0.21 -20.24
C LEU A 158 5.76 1.59 -20.03
N SER A 159 4.45 1.69 -20.21
CA SER A 159 3.69 2.93 -19.96
C SER A 159 3.65 3.35 -18.49
N ILE A 160 3.95 2.43 -17.56
CA ILE A 160 3.94 2.71 -16.12
C ILE A 160 5.32 2.53 -15.46
N SER A 161 6.31 2.01 -16.20
CA SER A 161 7.65 1.71 -15.69
C SER A 161 8.48 2.96 -15.38
N SER A 162 8.10 4.13 -15.89
CA SER A 162 8.69 5.42 -15.49
C SER A 162 8.19 5.90 -14.13
N TYR A 163 7.06 5.39 -13.66
CA TYR A 163 6.41 5.84 -12.42
C TYR A 163 6.57 4.84 -11.28
N PHE A 164 6.46 3.55 -11.58
CA PHE A 164 6.43 2.47 -10.60
C PHE A 164 7.33 1.31 -11.01
N ALA A 165 7.86 0.59 -10.03
CA ALA A 165 8.59 -0.65 -10.27
C ALA A 165 8.18 -1.71 -9.23
N PRO A 166 7.80 -2.94 -9.63
CA PRO A 166 7.57 -4.02 -8.68
C PRO A 166 8.88 -4.42 -8.02
N VAL A 167 8.89 -4.42 -6.68
CA VAL A 167 10.09 -4.73 -5.86
C VAL A 167 9.90 -5.90 -4.91
N PHE A 168 8.65 -6.34 -4.72
CA PHE A 168 8.30 -7.51 -3.92
C PHE A 168 6.96 -8.06 -4.41
N VAL A 169 6.86 -9.39 -4.44
CA VAL A 169 5.62 -10.14 -4.71
C VAL A 169 5.58 -11.27 -3.68
N SER A 170 4.48 -11.40 -2.96
CA SER A 170 4.29 -12.50 -2.01
C SER A 170 4.18 -13.84 -2.74
N ALA A 171 4.57 -14.94 -2.10
CA ALA A 171 4.59 -16.25 -2.76
C ALA A 171 3.18 -16.74 -3.16
N ASP A 172 2.16 -16.36 -2.40
CA ASP A 172 0.74 -16.63 -2.68
C ASP A 172 0.14 -15.61 -3.69
N GLN A 173 0.93 -14.63 -4.14
CA GLN A 173 0.57 -13.56 -5.06
C GLN A 173 -0.63 -12.71 -4.59
N THR A 174 -0.92 -12.67 -3.29
CA THR A 174 -1.99 -11.83 -2.73
C THR A 174 -1.53 -10.41 -2.39
N LEU A 175 -0.22 -10.16 -2.38
CA LEU A 175 0.37 -8.88 -2.03
C LEU A 175 1.56 -8.54 -2.92
N VAL A 176 1.62 -7.29 -3.37
CA VAL A 176 2.72 -6.76 -4.19
C VAL A 176 3.16 -5.42 -3.62
N VAL A 177 4.46 -5.15 -3.64
CA VAL A 177 4.99 -3.82 -3.32
C VAL A 177 5.57 -3.20 -4.58
N TRP A 178 5.08 -2.00 -4.90
CA TRP A 178 5.68 -1.16 -5.92
C TRP A 178 6.52 -0.06 -5.27
N ARG A 179 7.71 0.16 -5.82
CA ARG A 179 8.51 1.36 -5.57
C ARG A 179 7.99 2.51 -6.43
N ILE A 180 7.83 3.67 -5.82
CA ILE A 180 7.51 4.93 -6.50
C ILE A 180 8.82 5.55 -6.97
N LEU A 181 8.96 5.76 -8.27
CA LEU A 181 10.21 6.27 -8.86
C LEU A 181 10.32 7.80 -8.69
N PRO A 182 11.54 8.34 -8.57
CA PRO A 182 11.74 9.75 -8.24
C PRO A 182 11.34 10.75 -9.34
N GLY A 183 11.07 10.30 -10.57
CA GLY A 183 10.85 11.14 -11.75
C GLY A 183 12.14 11.50 -12.46
#